data_AF-A0A0D2SLB4-F1
#
_entry.id   AF-A0A0D2SLB4-F1
#
_cell.length_a   1.000
_cell.length_b   1.000
_cell.length_c   1.000
_cell.angle_alpha   90.00
_cell.angle_beta   90.00
_cell.angle_gamma   90.00
#
_symmetry.space_group_name_H-M   'P 1'
#
loop_
_entity.id
_entity.type
_entity.pdbx_description
1 polymer ?
#
loop_
_entity_poly.entity_id
_entity_poly.type
_entity_poly.pdbx_seq_one_letter_code
_entity_poly.pdbx_strand_id
1 'polypeptide(L)' 'HYINQGTITPIESSIEFTSKFPDQILDKVQLQRFLRSFNYVINFYPSLSKLCKPLYDRLKKNPQPWTNDHTNIIAHIKK' A
#
# COMPACT_ATOMS: atom_id res chain seq x y z
N HIS A 1 20.93 1.71 20.86
CA HIS A 1 20.38 2.99 20.38
C HIS A 1 20.30 2.90 18.86
N TYR A 2 19.14 2.51 18.31
CA TYR A 2 18.94 2.44 16.85
C TYR A 2 18.14 3.67 16.43
N ILE A 3 18.84 4.79 16.24
CA ILE A 3 18.25 5.99 15.65
C ILE A 3 19.15 6.42 14.51
N ASN A 4 18.88 5.87 13.32
CA ASN A 4 19.29 6.51 12.07
C ASN A 4 18.11 7.36 11.56
N GLN A 5 18.13 8.64 11.97
CA GLN A 5 17.60 9.79 11.23
C GLN A 5 16.19 9.70 10.59
N GLY A 6 15.20 9.15 11.32
CA GLY A 6 13.78 9.43 11.07
C GLY A 6 13.14 8.79 9.82
N THR A 7 13.89 8.08 8.96
CA THR A 7 13.36 7.44 7.75
C THR A 7 12.92 5.98 7.96
N ILE A 8 13.49 5.30 8.97
CA ILE A 8 13.25 3.87 9.22
C ILE A 8 11.92 3.67 9.98
N THR A 9 11.67 4.46 11.03
CA THR A 9 10.46 4.38 11.87
C THR A 9 9.14 4.56 11.10
N PRO A 10 9.02 5.49 10.12
CA PRO A 10 7.79 5.66 9.34
C PRO A 10 7.48 4.47 8.43
N ILE A 11 8.50 3.84 7.84
CA ILE A 11 8.32 2.71 6.92
C ILE A 11 7.84 1.48 7.70
N GLU A 12 8.47 1.18 8.84
CA GLU A 12 8.08 0.07 9.72
C GLU A 12 6.64 0.22 10.21
N SER A 13 6.26 1.44 10.64
CA SER A 13 4.90 1.76 11.07
C SER A 13 3.88 1.59 9.95
N SER A 14 4.23 2.01 8.72
CA SER A 14 3.38 1.81 7.54
C SER A 14 3.19 0.33 7.22
N ILE A 15 4.26 -0.46 7.23
CA ILE A 15 4.21 -1.91 6.97
C ILE A 15 3.35 -2.59 8.04
N GLU A 16 3.58 -2.32 9.33
CA GLU A 16 2.82 -2.89 10.43
C GLU A 16 1.33 -2.52 10.39
N PHE A 17 1.01 -1.29 9.96
CA PHE A 17 -0.38 -0.89 9.78
C PHE A 17 -1.05 -1.68 8.65
N THR A 18 -0.30 -2.00 7.60
CA THR A 18 -0.84 -2.60 6.37
C THR A 18 -0.95 -4.12 6.43
N SER A 19 -0.16 -4.76 7.29
CA SER A 19 -0.31 -6.18 7.63
C SER A 19 -1.67 -6.50 8.26
N LYS A 20 -2.34 -5.49 8.86
CA LYS A 20 -3.68 -5.61 9.46
C LYS A 20 -4.82 -5.69 8.44
N PHE A 21 -4.57 -5.40 7.17
CA PHE A 21 -5.58 -5.46 6.12
C PHE A 21 -5.65 -6.86 5.49
N PRO A 22 -6.81 -7.29 4.96
CA PRO A 22 -6.89 -8.54 4.20
C PRO A 22 -6.09 -8.46 2.88
N ASP A 23 -5.74 -9.62 2.30
CA ASP A 23 -5.05 -9.69 0.99
C ASP A 23 -5.97 -9.33 -0.19
N GLN A 24 -7.28 -9.29 0.07
CA GLN A 24 -8.30 -8.81 -0.86
C GLN A 24 -9.06 -7.65 -0.22
N ILE A 25 -8.89 -6.44 -0.78
CA ILE A 25 -9.53 -5.22 -0.28
C ILE A 25 -10.57 -4.77 -1.31
N LEU A 26 -11.76 -5.37 -1.25
CA LEU A 26 -12.85 -5.08 -2.18
C LEU A 26 -13.53 -3.74 -1.87
N ASP A 27 -13.60 -3.37 -0.59
CA ASP A 27 -14.19 -2.12 -0.15
C ASP A 27 -13.29 -0.92 -0.51
N LYS A 28 -13.88 0.07 -1.17
CA LYS A 28 -13.16 1.26 -1.65
C LYS A 28 -12.60 2.09 -0.48
N VAL A 29 -13.33 2.18 0.64
CA VAL A 29 -12.90 2.97 1.80
C VAL A 29 -11.71 2.30 2.48
N GLN A 30 -11.75 0.97 2.64
CA GLN A 30 -10.62 0.19 3.13
C GLN A 30 -9.41 0.30 2.20
N LEU A 31 -9.60 0.24 0.88
CA LEU A 31 -8.51 0.40 -0.09
C LEU A 31 -7.88 1.79 -0.01
N GLN A 32 -8.69 2.84 0.17
CA GLN A 32 -8.19 4.19 0.40
C GLN A 32 -7.38 4.29 1.70
N ARG A 33 -7.83 3.66 2.79
CA ARG A 33 -7.10 3.64 4.06
C ARG A 33 -5.76 2.91 3.92
N PHE A 34 -5.74 1.77 3.25
CA PHE A 34 -4.53 1.01 2.93
C PHE A 34 -3.54 1.83 2.10
N LEU A 35 -3.98 2.50 1.03
CA LEU A 35 -3.10 3.33 0.22
C LEU A 35 -2.62 4.58 0.98
N ARG A 36 -3.44 5.12 1.89
CA ARG A 36 -3.08 6.30 2.68
C ARG A 36 -1.99 6.00 3.70
N SER A 37 -1.94 4.80 4.29
CA SER A 37 -0.84 4.42 5.20
C SER A 37 0.51 4.32 4.47
N PHE A 38 0.51 4.19 3.14
CA PHE A 38 1.73 4.18 2.32
C PHE A 38 2.07 5.52 1.66
N ASN A 39 1.20 6.53 1.76
CA ASN A 39 1.35 7.76 0.99
C ASN A 39 2.65 8.51 1.31
N TYR A 40 3.17 8.40 2.54
CA TYR A 40 4.47 8.93 2.91
C TYR A 40 5.62 8.11 2.30
N VAL A 41 5.57 6.77 2.39
CA VAL A 41 6.59 5.83 1.91
C VAL A 41 6.78 5.89 0.39
N ILE A 42 5.69 6.08 -0.36
CA ILE A 42 5.71 6.12 -1.83
C ILE A 42 6.59 7.26 -2.37
N ASN A 43 6.75 8.36 -1.63
CA ASN A 43 7.64 9.47 -2.03
C ASN A 43 9.13 9.08 -2.00
N PHE A 44 9.50 8.07 -1.19
CA PHE A 44 10.87 7.58 -1.07
C PHE A 44 11.19 6.45 -2.04
N TYR A 45 10.17 5.74 -2.53
CA TYR A 45 10.32 4.58 -3.41
C TYR A 45 9.48 4.73 -4.69
N PRO A 46 10.05 5.30 -5.77
CA PRO A 46 9.36 5.45 -7.05
C PRO A 46 8.91 4.11 -7.67
N SER A 47 9.63 3.03 -7.38
CA SER A 47 9.26 1.66 -7.77
C SER A 47 7.96 1.20 -7.11
N LEU A 48 7.75 1.53 -5.83
CA LEU A 48 6.53 1.23 -5.09
C LEU A 48 5.33 2.00 -5.65
N SER A 49 5.53 3.26 -6.06
CA SER A 49 4.49 4.04 -6.75
C SER A 49 3.97 3.32 -8.01
N LYS A 50 4.89 2.80 -8.84
CA LYS A 50 4.53 2.05 -10.04
C LYS A 50 3.81 0.75 -9.71
N LEU A 51 4.26 0.04 -8.68
CA LEU A 51 3.63 -1.20 -8.21
C LEU A 51 2.21 -0.96 -7.69
N CYS A 52 1.97 0.13 -6.96
CA CYS A 52 0.65 0.48 -6.42
C CYS A 52 -0.31 1.07 -7.46
N LYS A 53 0.13 1.36 -8.69
CA LYS A 53 -0.70 2.01 -9.72
C LYS A 53 -2.03 1.27 -9.99
N PRO A 54 -2.07 -0.07 -10.11
CA PRO A 54 -3.34 -0.80 -10.27
C PRO A 54 -4.28 -0.63 -9.06
N LEU A 55 -3.74 -0.52 -7.85
CA LEU A 55 -4.53 -0.24 -6.64
C LEU A 55 -5.12 1.18 -6.65
N TYR A 56 -4.37 2.18 -7.15
CA TYR A 56 -4.90 3.54 -7.33
C TYR A 56 -5.96 3.61 -8.43
N ASP A 57 -5.82 2.84 -9.51
CA ASP A 57 -6.80 2.78 -10.59
C ASP A 57 -8.17 2.27 -10.10
N ARG A 58 -8.18 1.39 -9.09
CA ARG A 58 -9.40 0.94 -8.39
C ARG A 58 -10.11 2.04 -7.61
N LEU A 59 -9.48 3.19 -7.35
CA LEU A 59 -10.13 4.33 -6.69
C LEU A 59 -10.88 5.26 -7.65
N LYS A 60 -10.69 5.09 -8.97
CA LYS A 60 -11.35 5.89 -10.01
C LYS A 60 -12.86 5.66 -10.04
N LYS A 61 -13.58 6.45 -10.84
CA LYS A 61 -15.05 6.35 -10.98
C LYS A 61 -15.49 4.98 -11.52
N ASN A 62 -14.75 4.42 -12.49
CA ASN A 62 -14.99 3.10 -13.08
C ASN A 62 -13.79 2.18 -12.81
N PRO A 63 -13.74 1.53 -11.64
CA PRO A 63 -12.62 0.67 -11.31
C PRO A 63 -12.68 -0.64 -12.10
N GLN A 64 -11.51 -1.14 -12.51
CA GLN A 64 -11.42 -2.51 -13.01
C GLN A 64 -11.82 -3.51 -11.90
N PRO A 65 -12.36 -4.69 -12.23
CA PRO A 65 -12.64 -5.72 -11.24
C PRO A 65 -11.37 -6.12 -10.48
N TRP A 66 -11.53 -6.62 -9.26
CA TRP A 66 -10.41 -7.16 -8.50
C TRP A 66 -9.86 -8.39 -9.21
N THR A 67 -8.54 -8.46 -9.39
CA THR A 67 -7.83 -9.58 -10.02
C THR A 67 -6.73 -10.09 -9.11
N ASN A 68 -6.17 -11.26 -9.44
CA ASN A 68 -5.05 -11.85 -8.70
C ASN A 68 -3.82 -10.92 -8.65
N ASP A 69 -3.61 -10.06 -9.66
CA ASP A 69 -2.53 -9.08 -9.64
C ASP A 69 -2.65 -8.12 -8.45
N HIS A 70 -3.86 -7.69 -8.11
CA HIS A 70 -4.10 -6.80 -6.96
C HIS A 70 -3.72 -7.50 -5.64
N THR A 71 -4.08 -8.77 -5.51
CA THR A 71 -3.72 -9.60 -4.35
C THR A 71 -2.21 -9.82 -4.28
N ASN A 72 -1.56 -10.10 -5.40
CA ASN A 72 -0.11 -10.26 -5.48
C ASN A 72 0.63 -8.97 -5.08
N ILE A 73 0.13 -7.81 -5.49
CA ILE A 73 0.69 -6.51 -5.09
C ILE A 73 0.59 -6.32 -3.58
N ILE A 74 -0.58 -6.57 -2.96
CA ILE A 74 -0.75 -6.46 -1.51
C ILE A 74 0.18 -7.42 -0.77
N ALA A 75 0.27 -8.67 -1.23
CA ALA A 75 1.16 -9.66 -0.64
C ALA A 75 2.64 -9.27 -0.76
N HIS A 76 3.04 -8.63 -1.87
CA HIS A 76 4.39 -8.13 -2.06
C HIS A 76 4.72 -6.95 -1.14
N ILE A 77 3.75 -6.08 -0.87
CA ILE A 77 3.90 -4.92 0.00
C ILE A 77 3.98 -5.33 1.49
N LYS A 78 3.31 -6.43 1.86
CA LYS A 78 3.33 -6.97 3.22
C LYS A 78 4.59 -7.79 3.56
N LYS A 79 5.32 -8.25 2.56
CA LYS A 79 6.56 -9.04 2.71
C LYS A 79 7.76 -8.13 2.95
#